data_AF-A0A529LZ34-F1
#
_entry.id   AF-A0A529LZ34-F1
#
_cell.length_a   1.000
_cell.length_b   1.000
_cell.length_c   1.000
_cell.angle_alpha   90.00
_cell.angle_beta   90.00
_cell.angle_gamma   90.00
#
_symmetry.space_group_name_H-M   'P 1'
#
loop_
_entity.id
_entity.type
_entity.pdbx_description
1 polymer ?
#
loop_
_entity_poly.entity_id
_entity_poly.type
_entity_poly.pdbx_seq_one_letter_code
_entity_poly.pdbx_strand_id
1 'polypeptide(L)'
;MKATVSDIARSCGLSTATVDRVLNNRPGASAANRQRVMEAAKQLGYLPVADQVTLPSRPAHLEFLLPIGSNAFMRDLAGHIEDYAARLPLVASCRIHNLAGISPNALQSAVEN
;
A
#
# COMPACT_ATOMS: atom_id res chain seq x y z
N MET A 1 -8.17 -2.72 -21.22
CA MET A 1 -9.35 -1.90 -20.90
C MET A 1 -9.73 -2.22 -19.46
N LYS A 2 -9.80 -1.24 -18.54
CA LYS A 2 -10.17 -1.50 -17.14
C LYS A 2 -11.69 -1.72 -17.06
N ALA A 3 -12.11 -2.77 -16.37
CA ALA A 3 -13.54 -3.02 -16.12
C ALA A 3 -14.18 -1.85 -15.37
N THR A 4 -15.44 -1.56 -15.66
CA THR A 4 -16.21 -0.50 -14.99
C THR A 4 -17.26 -1.05 -14.04
N VAL A 5 -17.82 -0.22 -13.16
CA VAL A 5 -18.95 -0.56 -12.28
C VAL A 5 -20.15 -1.07 -13.08
N SER A 6 -20.38 -0.51 -14.27
CA SER A 6 -21.44 -0.93 -15.19
C SER A 6 -21.21 -2.34 -15.75
N ASP A 7 -19.97 -2.71 -16.00
CA ASP A 7 -19.61 -4.05 -16.48
C ASP A 7 -19.82 -5.10 -15.39
N ILE A 8 -19.46 -4.77 -14.15
CA ILE A 8 -19.72 -5.63 -12.98
C ILE A 8 -21.23 -5.82 -12.80
N ALA A 9 -22.01 -4.73 -12.86
CA ALA A 9 -23.46 -4.75 -12.73
C ALA A 9 -24.11 -5.67 -13.77
N ARG A 10 -23.67 -5.57 -15.03
CA ARG A 10 -24.11 -6.45 -16.12
C ARG A 10 -23.73 -7.91 -15.87
N SER A 11 -22.50 -8.16 -15.40
CA SER A 11 -21.98 -9.50 -15.16
C SER A 11 -22.68 -10.23 -14.00
N CYS A 12 -23.06 -9.51 -12.94
CA CYS A 12 -23.74 -10.11 -11.78
C CYS A 12 -25.27 -9.97 -11.81
N GLY A 13 -25.84 -9.33 -12.84
CA GLY A 13 -27.28 -9.13 -12.99
C GLY A 13 -27.90 -8.20 -11.93
N LEU A 14 -27.13 -7.24 -11.42
CA LEU A 14 -27.55 -6.31 -10.37
C LEU A 14 -27.52 -4.86 -10.87
N SER A 15 -28.21 -3.97 -10.16
CA SER A 15 -28.13 -2.53 -10.46
C SER A 15 -26.75 -1.97 -10.11
N THR A 16 -26.32 -0.93 -10.83
CA THR A 16 -25.10 -0.17 -10.50
C THR A 16 -25.13 0.37 -9.07
N ALA A 17 -26.31 0.77 -8.57
CA ALA A 17 -26.49 1.21 -7.19
C ALA A 17 -26.28 0.07 -6.16
N THR A 18 -26.59 -1.18 -6.51
CA THR A 18 -26.30 -2.34 -5.64
C THR A 18 -24.79 -2.63 -5.64
N VAL A 19 -24.16 -2.60 -6.82
CA VAL A 19 -22.71 -2.79 -6.96
C VAL A 19 -21.93 -1.72 -6.21
N ASP A 20 -22.30 -0.44 -6.36
CA ASP A 20 -21.71 0.69 -5.63
C ASP A 20 -21.79 0.49 -4.11
N ARG A 21 -22.96 0.06 -3.60
CA ARG A 21 -23.12 -0.22 -2.17
C ARG A 21 -22.19 -1.34 -1.71
N VAL A 22 -22.03 -2.40 -2.49
CA VAL A 22 -21.13 -3.50 -2.12
C VAL A 22 -19.67 -3.06 -2.14
N LEU A 23 -19.23 -2.42 -3.23
CA LEU A 23 -17.84 -2.00 -3.40
C LEU A 23 -17.41 -0.94 -2.37
N ASN A 24 -18.32 -0.05 -1.99
CA ASN A 24 -18.08 0.97 -0.97
C ASN A 24 -18.53 0.54 0.45
N ASN A 25 -18.82 -0.74 0.66
CA ASN A 25 -19.24 -1.31 1.95
C ASN A 25 -20.39 -0.56 2.64
N ARG A 26 -21.37 -0.07 1.86
CA ARG A 26 -22.57 0.62 2.34
C ARG A 26 -23.66 -0.39 2.73
N PRO A 27 -24.54 -0.05 3.70
CA PRO A 27 -25.66 -0.90 4.08
C PRO A 27 -26.68 -1.05 2.94
N GLY A 28 -27.47 -2.13 2.98
CA GLY A 28 -28.59 -2.37 2.05
C GLY A 28 -28.37 -3.42 0.96
N ALA A 29 -27.18 -4.01 0.84
CA ALA A 29 -26.98 -5.24 0.06
C ALA A 29 -27.18 -6.50 0.94
N SER A 30 -27.75 -7.57 0.40
CA SER A 30 -27.79 -8.88 1.06
C SER A 30 -26.41 -9.54 0.99
N ALA A 31 -26.14 -10.52 1.87
CA ALA A 31 -24.91 -11.30 1.82
C ALA A 31 -24.74 -12.02 0.46
N ALA A 32 -25.83 -12.55 -0.10
CA ALA A 32 -25.83 -13.19 -1.41
C ALA A 32 -25.44 -12.21 -2.54
N ASN A 33 -25.99 -10.99 -2.51
CA ASN A 33 -25.64 -9.97 -3.51
C ASN A 33 -24.21 -9.48 -3.34
N ARG A 34 -23.73 -9.33 -2.10
CA ARG A 34 -22.31 -9.04 -1.82
C ARG A 34 -21.40 -10.08 -2.47
N GLN A 35 -21.68 -11.35 -2.27
CA GLN A 35 -20.87 -12.43 -2.85
C GLN A 35 -20.84 -12.36 -4.39
N ARG A 36 -22.00 -12.20 -5.04
CA ARG A 36 -22.06 -12.10 -6.51
C ARG A 36 -21.27 -10.92 -7.07
N VAL A 37 -21.36 -9.75 -6.41
CA VAL A 37 -20.62 -8.56 -6.84
C VAL A 37 -19.12 -8.75 -6.68
N MET A 38 -18.68 -9.30 -5.53
CA MET A 38 -17.24 -9.53 -5.29
C MET A 38 -16.66 -10.55 -6.27
N GLU A 39 -17.39 -11.61 -6.58
CA GLU A 39 -16.99 -12.62 -7.55
C GLU A 39 -16.87 -12.03 -8.97
N ALA A 40 -17.91 -11.29 -9.43
CA ALA A 40 -17.89 -10.64 -10.73
C ALA A 40 -16.77 -9.58 -10.83
N ALA A 41 -16.55 -8.80 -9.77
CA ALA A 41 -15.49 -7.80 -9.72
C ALA A 41 -14.08 -8.44 -9.76
N LYS A 42 -13.91 -9.61 -9.16
CA LYS A 42 -12.67 -10.41 -9.24
C LYS A 42 -12.44 -10.96 -10.65
N GLN A 43 -13.46 -11.57 -11.25
CA GLN A 43 -13.40 -12.15 -12.60
C GLN A 43 -13.10 -11.11 -13.68
N LEU A 44 -13.65 -9.89 -13.53
CA LEU A 44 -13.42 -8.78 -14.45
C LEU A 44 -12.12 -8.01 -14.18
N GLY A 45 -11.34 -8.39 -13.15
CA GLY A 45 -10.12 -7.68 -12.76
C GLY A 45 -10.37 -6.25 -12.27
N TYR A 46 -11.59 -5.97 -11.78
CA TYR A 46 -11.94 -4.69 -11.17
C TYR A 46 -11.35 -4.54 -9.77
N LEU A 47 -11.37 -5.62 -8.98
CA LEU A 47 -10.71 -5.68 -7.68
C LEU A 47 -9.28 -6.21 -7.86
N PRO A 48 -8.28 -5.60 -7.18
CA PRO A 48 -6.96 -6.19 -7.08
C PRO A 48 -7.11 -7.58 -6.42
N VAL A 49 -6.57 -8.62 -7.05
CA VAL A 49 -6.59 -9.97 -6.50
C VAL A 49 -5.74 -9.95 -5.22
N ALA A 50 -6.36 -10.25 -4.08
CA ALA A 50 -5.73 -10.16 -2.76
C ALA A 50 -4.43 -10.98 -2.62
N ASP A 51 -4.21 -11.98 -3.49
CA ASP A 51 -3.02 -12.84 -3.50
C ASP A 51 -2.02 -12.53 -4.64
N GLN A 52 -2.30 -11.52 -5.47
CA GLN A 52 -1.32 -11.02 -6.42
C GLN A 52 -0.74 -9.73 -5.86
N VAL A 53 0.27 -9.87 -5.00
CA VAL A 53 1.20 -8.76 -4.74
C VAL A 53 1.80 -8.42 -6.09
N THR A 54 1.28 -7.35 -6.71
CA THR A 54 1.89 -6.80 -7.90
C THR A 54 3.24 -6.29 -7.46
N LEU A 55 4.29 -7.06 -7.75
CA LEU A 55 5.65 -6.65 -7.46
C LEU A 55 5.86 -5.30 -8.16
N PRO A 56 6.36 -4.27 -7.46
CA PRO A 56 6.60 -2.99 -8.07
C PRO A 56 7.53 -3.19 -9.28
N SER A 57 7.22 -2.54 -10.39
CA SER A 57 8.00 -2.70 -11.63
C SER A 57 9.45 -2.23 -11.49
N ARG A 58 9.78 -1.53 -10.40
CA ARG A 58 11.12 -1.09 -10.02
C ARG A 58 11.33 -1.36 -8.53
N PRO A 59 12.53 -1.79 -8.11
CA PRO A 59 12.87 -1.86 -6.69
C PRO A 59 12.69 -0.50 -6.01
N ALA A 60 12.28 -0.52 -4.75
CA ALA A 60 11.98 0.67 -3.95
C ALA A 60 13.23 1.28 -3.31
N HIS A 61 13.23 2.59 -3.12
CA HIS A 61 14.20 3.29 -2.30
C HIS A 61 13.56 3.55 -0.92
N LEU A 62 14.24 3.14 0.15
CA LEU A 62 13.77 3.31 1.52
C LEU A 62 14.55 4.42 2.21
N GLU A 63 13.82 5.38 2.79
CA GLU A 63 14.37 6.52 3.52
C GLU A 63 13.82 6.48 4.95
N PHE A 64 14.71 6.42 5.94
CA PHE A 64 14.34 6.39 7.36
C PHE A 64 14.79 7.67 8.05
N LEU A 65 13.91 8.28 8.83
CA LEU A 65 14.20 9.47 9.64
C LEU A 65 14.28 9.04 11.10
N LEU A 66 15.49 8.86 11.62
CA LEU A 66 15.72 8.33 12.97
C LEU A 66 16.47 9.34 13.85
N PRO A 67 16.09 9.52 15.13
CA PRO A 67 16.86 10.34 16.07
C PRO A 67 18.08 9.56 16.57
N ILE A 68 19.12 9.43 15.74
CA ILE A 68 20.30 8.62 16.07
C ILE A 68 21.04 9.21 17.28
N GLY A 69 21.24 10.54 17.27
CA GLY A 69 21.87 11.26 18.38
C GLY A 69 23.13 10.58 18.93
N SER A 70 23.31 10.62 20.25
CA SER A 70 24.39 9.90 20.96
C SER A 70 24.00 8.49 21.41
N ASN A 71 22.76 8.05 21.16
CA ASN A 71 22.23 6.78 21.66
C ASN A 71 22.82 5.57 20.91
N ALA A 72 23.56 4.71 21.61
CA ALA A 72 24.17 3.51 21.04
C ALA A 72 23.14 2.54 20.45
N PHE A 73 22.02 2.34 21.14
CA PHE A 73 20.93 1.49 20.65
C PHE A 73 20.41 1.96 19.29
N MET A 74 20.29 3.28 19.09
CA MET A 74 19.79 3.82 17.82
C MET A 74 20.78 3.63 16.67
N ARG A 75 22.09 3.68 16.95
CA ARG A 75 23.12 3.35 15.95
C ARG A 75 23.06 1.88 15.56
N ASP A 76 22.94 0.99 16.54
CA ASP A 76 22.81 -0.45 16.29
C ASP A 76 21.52 -0.76 15.52
N LEU A 77 20.41 -0.10 15.85
CA LEU A 77 19.15 -0.24 15.12
C LEU A 77 19.28 0.22 13.66
N ALA A 78 19.91 1.37 13.42
CA ALA A 78 20.15 1.89 12.07
C ALA A 78 20.94 0.89 11.23
N GLY A 79 22.03 0.33 11.78
CA GLY A 79 22.82 -0.70 11.10
C GLY A 79 22.01 -1.95 10.78
N HIS A 80 21.22 -2.46 11.73
CA HIS A 80 20.37 -3.63 11.48
C HIS A 80 19.31 -3.39 10.40
N ILE A 81 18.77 -2.17 10.31
CA ILE A 81 17.81 -1.80 9.24
C ILE A 81 18.49 -1.85 7.88
N GLU A 82 19.67 -1.24 7.75
CA GLU A 82 20.45 -1.25 6.50
C GLU A 82 20.82 -2.68 6.09
N ASP A 83 21.32 -3.50 7.02
CA ASP A 83 21.68 -4.90 6.78
C ASP A 83 20.50 -5.77 6.36
N TYR A 84 19.31 -5.53 6.95
CA TYR A 84 18.09 -6.23 6.57
C TYR A 84 17.60 -5.79 5.19
N ALA A 85 17.56 -4.49 4.93
CA ALA A 85 17.10 -3.94 3.67
C ALA A 85 17.97 -4.40 2.49
N ALA A 86 19.30 -4.49 2.66
CA ALA A 86 20.23 -4.98 1.65
C ALA A 86 19.96 -6.43 1.21
N ARG A 87 19.26 -7.23 2.02
CA ARG A 87 18.89 -8.62 1.71
C ARG A 87 17.54 -8.74 1.00
N LEU A 88 16.79 -7.65 0.85
CA LEU A 88 15.47 -7.67 0.22
C LEU A 88 15.58 -7.48 -1.30
N PRO A 89 15.04 -8.39 -2.12
CA PRO A 89 15.20 -8.35 -3.57
C PRO A 89 14.51 -7.16 -4.26
N LEU A 90 13.64 -6.44 -3.55
CA LEU A 90 12.87 -5.31 -4.06
C LEU A 90 13.32 -3.97 -3.46
N VAL A 91 14.49 -3.90 -2.84
CA VAL A 91 15.04 -2.65 -2.30
C VAL A 91 16.28 -2.26 -3.12
N ALA A 92 16.20 -1.12 -3.80
CA ALA A 92 17.33 -0.52 -4.54
C ALA A 92 18.32 0.18 -3.61
N SER A 93 17.81 0.87 -2.58
CA SER A 93 18.65 1.53 -1.57
C SER A 93 17.89 1.65 -0.26
N CYS A 94 18.65 1.74 0.83
CA CYS A 94 18.17 2.09 2.15
C CYS A 94 19.10 3.18 2.69
N ARG A 95 18.54 4.29 3.15
CA ARG A 95 19.30 5.39 3.75
C ARG A 95 18.66 5.81 5.06
N ILE A 96 19.51 6.01 6.06
CA ILE A 96 19.11 6.51 7.36
C ILE A 96 19.53 7.97 7.49
N HIS A 97 18.55 8.83 7.72
CA HIS A 97 18.71 10.25 7.99
C HIS A 97 18.65 10.49 9.49
N ASN A 98 19.69 11.13 10.02
CA ASN A 98 19.70 11.53 11.42
C ASN A 98 18.79 12.74 11.63
N LEU A 99 17.74 12.57 12.42
CA LEU A 99 16.80 13.64 12.77
C LEU A 99 17.24 14.28 14.10
N ALA A 100 17.77 15.51 14.04
CA ALA A 100 18.20 16.25 15.22
C ALA A 100 17.04 16.73 16.13
N GLY A 101 15.77 16.56 15.72
CA GLY A 101 14.58 16.89 16.50
C GLY A 101 13.28 16.81 15.67
N ILE A 102 12.11 16.85 16.33
CA ILE A 102 10.79 16.73 15.69
C ILE A 102 10.22 18.12 15.38
N SER A 103 10.94 18.91 14.58
CA SER A 103 10.44 20.20 14.06
C SER A 103 10.24 20.12 12.55
N PRO A 104 9.30 20.88 11.97
CA PRO A 104 9.08 20.90 10.52
C PRO A 104 10.37 21.19 9.72
N ASN A 105 11.19 22.12 10.19
CA ASN A 105 12.44 22.50 9.53
C ASN A 105 13.51 21.39 9.60
N ALA A 106 13.59 20.68 10.74
CA ALA A 106 14.50 19.55 10.87
C ALA A 106 14.10 18.39 9.96
N LEU A 107 12.80 18.18 9.76
CA LEU A 107 12.28 17.16 8.85
C LEU A 107 12.55 17.52 7.38
N GLN A 108 12.34 18.79 6.99
CA GLN A 108 12.63 19.25 5.64
C GLN A 108 14.10 19.07 5.27
N SER A 109 15.01 19.50 6.15
CA SER A 109 16.47 19.40 5.93
C SER A 109 16.94 17.95 5.79
N ALA A 110 16.24 17.01 6.43
CA ALA A 110 16.56 15.59 6.38
C ALA A 110 16.02 14.89 5.12
N VAL A 111 15.04 15.46 4.42
CA VAL A 111 14.48 14.88 3.18
C VAL A 111 15.17 15.42 1.92
N GLU A 112 15.79 16.61 2.01
CA GLU A 112 16.45 17.27 0.88
C GLU A 112 17.92 16.85 0.65
N ASN A 113 18.50 16.00 1.52
CA ASN A 113 19.87 15.46 1.44
C ASN A 113 19.91 13.97 1.07
#